data_AF-A0A927WSQ2-F1
#
_entry.id   AF-A0A927WSQ2-F1
#
_cell.length_a   1.000
_cell.length_b   1.000
_cell.length_c   1.000
_cell.angle_alpha   90.00
_cell.angle_beta   90.00
_cell.angle_gamma   90.00
#
_symmetry.space_group_name_H-M   'P 1'
#
loop_
_entity.id
_entity.type
_entity.pdbx_description
1 polymer ?
#
loop_
_entity_poly.entity_id
_entity_poly.type
_entity_poly.pdbx_seq_one_letter_code
_entity_poly.pdbx_strand_id
1 'polypeptide(L)'
;MFRKNNFLLIMIVLLAAGIFGTLWFYNTYIVPNARMSSTYMEVYQDLDANEIKTISLDTINNKVNVVATNDQKIKISYFQRTDSANSFVVNKNDVSLKIIERTETPSNSFISSTRRIDTITIYLPAGSEVSLTNKTYEGRLTIDGVSLNRITASSINGAITIRNCRAGSIDLNTNSGEVNVSDNVFSNAVIQGVTGKVTMKITDSLALYNLNIRTENGFLTVNNERVRVVVDEQETVVNYMEVEREGVERSIKLTSFRGNISLASNEEAVNNNEEPAGENEGVQE
;
A
#
# COMPACT_ATOMS: atom_id res chain seq x y z
N MET A 1 -32.48 -25.34 73.74
CA MET A 1 -32.57 -23.96 73.24
C MET A 1 -31.17 -23.48 72.83
N PHE A 2 -30.57 -24.11 71.81
CA PHE A 2 -29.29 -23.67 71.27
C PHE A 2 -29.52 -22.44 70.36
N ARG A 3 -28.80 -21.36 70.67
CA ARG A 3 -29.02 -19.99 70.21
C ARG A 3 -29.07 -19.88 68.68
N LYS A 4 -30.22 -19.45 68.14
CA LYS A 4 -30.40 -18.99 66.74
C LYS A 4 -29.31 -18.01 66.28
N ASN A 5 -28.69 -17.27 67.21
CA ASN A 5 -27.64 -16.30 66.92
C ASN A 5 -26.33 -16.93 66.40
N ASN A 6 -26.03 -18.19 66.74
CA ASN A 6 -24.80 -18.84 66.28
C ASN A 6 -24.90 -19.28 64.82
N PHE A 7 -26.10 -19.62 64.35
CA PHE A 7 -26.32 -20.05 62.96
C PHE A 7 -26.14 -18.88 61.97
N LEU A 8 -26.63 -17.70 62.32
CA LEU A 8 -26.46 -16.49 61.52
C LEU A 8 -24.98 -16.10 61.37
N LEU A 9 -24.21 -16.23 62.46
CA LEU A 9 -22.78 -15.91 62.46
C LEU A 9 -21.99 -16.87 61.55
N ILE A 10 -22.33 -18.17 61.56
CA ILE A 10 -21.70 -19.16 60.67
C ILE A 10 -21.99 -18.84 59.20
N MET A 11 -23.22 -18.45 58.84
CA MET A 11 -23.57 -18.08 57.47
C MET A 11 -22.80 -16.85 56.96
N ILE A 12 -22.61 -15.84 57.82
CA ILE A 12 -21.83 -14.64 57.47
C ILE A 12 -20.36 -15.00 57.22
N VAL A 13 -19.78 -15.87 58.05
CA VAL A 13 -18.38 -16.33 57.88
C VAL A 13 -18.20 -17.11 56.57
N LEU A 14 -19.16 -17.97 56.20
CA LEU A 14 -19.11 -18.72 54.95
C LEU A 14 -19.26 -17.81 53.72
N LEU A 15 -20.13 -16.81 53.78
CA LEU A 15 -20.27 -15.81 52.72
C LEU A 15 -19.00 -14.97 52.56
N ALA A 16 -18.41 -14.51 53.66
CA ALA A 16 -17.16 -13.77 53.63
C ALA A 16 -16.03 -14.63 53.06
N ALA A 17 -15.92 -15.91 53.45
CA ALA A 17 -14.94 -16.84 52.91
C ALA A 17 -15.16 -17.10 51.41
N GLY A 18 -16.40 -17.17 50.94
CA GLY A 18 -16.74 -17.28 49.51
C GLY A 18 -16.34 -16.03 48.71
N ILE A 19 -16.61 -14.83 49.24
CA ILE A 19 -16.22 -13.56 48.61
C ILE A 19 -14.68 -13.42 48.60
N PHE A 20 -14.00 -13.73 49.70
CA PHE A 20 -12.54 -13.71 49.74
C PHE A 20 -11.93 -14.78 48.84
N GLY A 21 -12.51 -15.97 48.78
CA GLY A 21 -12.07 -17.05 47.89
C GLY A 21 -12.22 -16.68 46.41
N THR A 22 -13.35 -16.09 46.03
CA THR A 22 -13.57 -15.61 44.65
C THR A 22 -12.67 -14.42 44.31
N LEU A 23 -12.47 -13.46 45.22
CA LEU A 23 -11.53 -12.36 45.02
C LEU A 23 -10.07 -12.84 44.93
N TRP A 24 -9.67 -13.79 45.77
CA TRP A 24 -8.34 -14.38 45.74
C TRP A 24 -8.13 -15.21 44.47
N PHE A 25 -9.14 -15.99 44.04
CA PHE A 25 -9.10 -16.74 42.79
C PHE A 25 -9.06 -15.81 41.57
N TYR A 26 -9.86 -14.73 41.59
CA TYR A 26 -9.82 -13.70 40.56
C TYR A 26 -8.45 -13.04 40.51
N ASN A 27 -7.88 -12.63 41.65
CA ASN A 27 -6.57 -11.98 41.70
C ASN A 27 -5.39 -12.93 41.35
N THR A 28 -5.51 -14.22 41.65
CA THR A 28 -4.42 -15.20 41.49
C THR A 28 -4.47 -15.93 40.15
N TYR A 29 -5.64 -16.06 39.51
CA TYR A 29 -5.78 -16.80 38.25
C TYR A 29 -6.29 -15.95 37.09
N ILE A 30 -7.07 -14.89 37.34
CA ILE A 30 -7.61 -14.02 36.29
C ILE A 30 -6.74 -12.77 36.12
N VAL A 31 -6.29 -12.15 37.21
CA VAL A 31 -5.48 -10.91 37.18
C VAL A 31 -3.99 -11.11 36.78
N PRO A 32 -3.30 -12.24 36.99
CA PRO A 32 -1.97 -12.42 36.41
C PRO A 32 -2.05 -12.53 34.89
N ASN A 33 -3.17 -13.03 34.34
CA ASN A 33 -3.47 -12.97 32.91
C ASN A 33 -3.90 -11.55 32.47
N ALA A 34 -4.41 -10.71 33.37
CA ALA A 34 -4.65 -9.29 33.11
C ALA A 34 -3.36 -8.44 33.13
N ARG A 35 -2.21 -9.00 33.54
CA ARG A 35 -0.88 -8.43 33.25
C ARG A 35 -0.41 -8.70 31.82
N MET A 36 -1.30 -9.15 30.91
CA MET A 36 -1.19 -8.82 29.48
C MET A 36 -1.43 -7.31 29.26
N SER A 37 -0.65 -6.47 29.94
CA SER A 37 -0.46 -5.09 29.57
C SER A 37 0.25 -5.13 28.22
N SER A 38 -0.48 -4.74 27.18
CA SER A 38 -0.16 -4.86 25.75
C SER A 38 1.34 -5.01 25.45
N THR A 39 1.74 -6.20 25.00
CA THR A 39 3.09 -6.51 24.49
C THR A 39 3.54 -5.54 23.40
N TYR A 40 2.60 -4.80 22.81
CA TYR A 40 2.80 -3.75 21.83
C TYR A 40 2.41 -2.38 22.38
N MET A 41 3.24 -1.37 22.12
CA MET A 41 2.95 0.03 22.36
C MET A 41 2.82 0.77 21.04
N GLU A 42 1.86 1.69 20.95
CA GLU A 42 1.76 2.60 19.81
C GLU A 42 2.79 3.72 19.98
N VAL A 43 3.59 3.93 18.95
CA VAL A 43 4.62 4.96 18.88
C VAL A 43 4.16 6.00 17.86
N TYR A 44 4.24 7.27 18.25
CA TYR A 44 3.97 8.41 17.39
C TYR A 44 5.25 9.22 17.21
N GLN A 45 5.52 9.60 15.97
CA GLN A 45 6.68 10.44 15.62
C GLN A 45 6.19 11.62 14.78
N ASP A 46 6.51 12.82 15.24
CA ASP A 46 6.22 14.07 14.56
C ASP A 46 7.54 14.63 14.02
N LEU A 47 7.63 14.80 12.70
CA LEU A 47 8.83 15.25 12.00
C LEU A 47 8.54 16.51 11.18
N ASP A 48 9.51 17.41 11.07
CA ASP A 48 9.38 18.58 10.20
C ASP A 48 9.45 18.13 8.73
N ALA A 49 8.43 18.49 7.95
CA ALA A 49 8.32 18.09 6.56
C ALA A 49 9.39 18.71 5.67
N ASN A 50 9.97 19.85 6.07
CA ASN A 50 11.01 20.54 5.29
C ASN A 50 12.39 19.92 5.47
N GLU A 51 12.60 19.19 6.57
CA GLU A 51 13.89 18.54 6.87
C GLU A 51 13.98 17.16 6.21
N ILE A 52 12.86 16.44 6.13
CA ILE A 52 12.83 15.07 5.63
C ILE A 52 12.70 15.04 4.11
N LYS A 53 13.65 14.34 3.47
CA LYS A 53 13.68 14.08 2.03
C LYS A 53 13.31 12.63 1.69
N THR A 54 13.63 11.69 2.58
CA THR A 54 13.42 10.27 2.31
C THR A 54 12.79 9.58 3.50
N ILE A 55 11.79 8.72 3.23
CA ILE A 55 11.25 7.77 4.20
C ILE A 55 11.47 6.37 3.65
N SER A 56 12.17 5.53 4.41
CA SER A 56 12.47 4.14 4.08
C SER A 56 11.84 3.20 5.11
N LEU A 57 11.08 2.24 4.63
CA LEU A 57 10.38 1.25 5.44
C LEU A 57 10.81 -0.15 5.02
N ASP A 58 11.22 -0.96 5.99
CA ASP A 58 11.54 -2.39 5.80
C ASP A 58 10.71 -3.20 6.80
N THR A 59 9.78 -4.00 6.30
CA THR A 59 8.73 -4.64 7.12
C THR A 59 8.51 -6.09 6.71
N ILE A 60 8.00 -6.93 7.60
CA ILE A 60 7.66 -8.32 7.25
C ILE A 60 6.20 -8.43 6.81
N ASN A 61 5.25 -8.27 7.73
CA ASN A 61 3.82 -8.50 7.46
C ASN A 61 2.94 -7.28 7.75
N ASN A 62 3.54 -6.09 7.82
CA ASN A 62 2.82 -4.88 8.20
C ASN A 62 2.03 -4.28 7.03
N LYS A 63 0.86 -3.74 7.34
CA LYS A 63 0.12 -2.85 6.44
C LYS A 63 0.71 -1.45 6.56
N VAL A 64 1.20 -0.89 5.46
CA VAL A 64 1.69 0.48 5.39
C VAL A 64 0.65 1.32 4.67
N ASN A 65 0.14 2.35 5.34
CA ASN A 65 -0.76 3.33 4.76
C ASN A 65 -0.04 4.68 4.70
N VAL A 66 0.01 5.29 3.53
CA VAL A 66 0.52 6.64 3.34
C VAL A 66 -0.63 7.50 2.85
N VAL A 67 -1.00 8.49 3.65
CA VAL A 67 -2.19 9.32 3.43
C VAL A 67 -1.84 10.79 3.59
N ALA A 68 -2.57 11.65 2.88
CA ALA A 68 -2.40 13.08 3.04
C ALA A 68 -2.89 13.57 4.40
N THR A 69 -2.29 14.64 4.90
CA THR A 69 -2.77 15.41 6.04
C THR A 69 -2.72 16.90 5.76
N ASN A 70 -3.59 17.65 6.44
CA ASN A 70 -3.58 19.11 6.44
C ASN A 70 -2.58 19.68 7.47
N ASP A 71 -1.97 18.83 8.29
CA ASP A 71 -0.90 19.25 9.19
C ASP A 71 0.38 19.58 8.40
N GLN A 72 1.19 20.48 8.97
CA GLN A 72 2.48 20.87 8.39
C GLN A 72 3.61 19.87 8.69
N LYS A 73 3.37 18.92 9.59
CA LYS A 73 4.35 17.91 10.02
C LYS A 73 4.06 16.56 9.38
N ILE A 74 5.13 15.82 9.12
CA ILE A 74 5.02 14.39 8.83
C ILE A 74 4.73 13.68 10.15
N LYS A 75 3.67 12.85 10.17
CA LYS A 75 3.38 12.01 11.35
C LYS A 75 3.50 10.55 10.98
N ILE A 76 4.19 9.79 11.82
CA ILE A 76 4.32 8.33 11.66
C ILE A 76 3.77 7.66 12.92
N SER A 77 2.74 6.84 12.75
CA SER A 77 2.20 5.97 13.81
C SER A 77 2.47 4.51 13.46
N TYR A 78 2.98 3.76 14.43
CA TYR A 78 3.20 2.32 14.31
C TYR A 78 3.18 1.65 15.69
N PHE A 79 2.96 0.34 15.71
CA PHE A 79 3.05 -0.46 16.93
C PHE A 79 4.40 -1.16 17.02
N GLN A 80 5.01 -1.13 18.21
CA GLN A 80 6.28 -1.79 18.51
C GLN A 80 6.13 -2.70 19.72
N ARG A 81 6.72 -3.90 19.64
CA ARG A 81 6.83 -4.80 20.80
C ARG A 81 7.83 -4.22 21.80
N THR A 82 7.51 -4.23 23.09
CA THR A 82 8.34 -3.60 24.14
C THR A 82 9.75 -4.22 24.25
N ASP A 83 9.89 -5.48 23.86
CA ASP A 83 11.14 -6.26 23.83
C ASP A 83 11.67 -6.48 22.39
N SER A 84 11.19 -5.71 21.41
CA SER A 84 11.52 -5.89 20.01
C SER A 84 12.89 -5.31 19.64
N ALA A 85 13.57 -5.98 18.71
CA ALA A 85 14.73 -5.44 17.99
C ALA A 85 14.36 -4.52 16.81
N ASN A 86 13.09 -4.13 16.67
CA ASN A 86 12.67 -3.11 15.69
C ASN A 86 13.41 -1.78 15.91
N SER A 87 13.76 -1.11 14.83
CA SER A 87 14.49 0.16 14.90
C SER A 87 13.78 1.27 14.12
N PHE A 88 13.71 2.44 14.74
CA PHE A 88 13.30 3.69 14.12
C PHE A 88 14.47 4.66 14.25
N VAL A 89 14.99 5.12 13.12
CA VAL A 89 16.17 5.99 13.06
C VAL A 89 15.85 7.18 12.18
N VAL A 90 16.07 8.38 12.72
CA VAL A 90 16.04 9.63 11.95
C VAL A 90 17.48 10.11 11.83
N ASN A 91 17.98 10.22 10.61
CA ASN A 91 19.34 10.69 10.32
C ASN A 91 19.28 11.87 9.36
N LYS A 92 19.42 13.08 9.90
CA LYS A 92 19.32 14.36 9.17
C LYS A 92 18.01 14.43 8.38
N ASN A 93 18.05 14.06 7.10
CA ASN A 93 16.96 14.19 6.14
C ASN A 93 16.30 12.85 5.81
N ASP A 94 16.76 11.76 6.41
CA ASP A 94 16.31 10.41 6.09
C ASP A 94 15.68 9.77 7.33
N VAL A 95 14.49 9.19 7.14
CA VAL A 95 13.79 8.39 8.14
C VAL A 95 13.87 6.94 7.71
N SER A 96 14.31 6.07 8.62
CA SER A 96 14.35 4.62 8.41
C SER A 96 13.60 3.91 9.52
N LEU A 97 12.58 3.15 9.15
CA LEU A 97 11.86 2.26 10.06
C LEU A 97 12.02 0.81 9.59
N LYS A 98 12.55 -0.02 10.48
CA LYS A 98 12.78 -1.43 10.23
C LYS A 98 12.05 -2.28 11.26
N ILE A 99 11.08 -3.06 10.80
CA ILE A 99 10.31 -4.02 11.57
C ILE A 99 10.68 -5.44 11.11
N ILE A 100 11.49 -6.13 11.92
CA ILE A 100 12.06 -7.45 11.61
C ILE A 100 11.31 -8.61 12.27
N GLU A 101 10.31 -8.32 13.08
CA GLU A 101 9.51 -9.33 13.75
C GLU A 101 8.14 -9.42 13.11
N ARG A 102 7.66 -10.65 12.91
CA ARG A 102 6.30 -10.87 12.46
C ARG A 102 5.34 -10.40 13.54
N THR A 103 4.39 -9.56 13.18
CA THR A 103 3.33 -9.14 14.10
C THR A 103 2.35 -10.30 14.28
N GLU A 104 2.23 -10.82 15.51
CA GLU A 104 1.26 -11.86 15.84
C GLU A 104 -0.06 -11.21 16.25
N THR A 105 -1.14 -11.50 15.52
CA THR A 105 -2.48 -11.06 15.94
C THR A 105 -2.97 -12.01 17.02
N PRO A 106 -3.26 -11.57 18.25
CA PRO A 106 -3.70 -12.47 19.32
C PRO A 106 -5.04 -13.13 18.94
N SER A 107 -5.04 -14.47 18.92
CA SER A 107 -6.11 -15.32 18.38
C SER A 107 -7.33 -15.52 19.29
N ASN A 108 -7.33 -14.95 20.50
CA ASN A 108 -8.43 -15.14 21.46
C ASN A 108 -9.27 -13.86 21.61
N SER A 109 -10.41 -13.79 20.92
CA SER A 109 -11.39 -12.73 21.10
C SER A 109 -12.80 -13.29 21.26
N PHE A 110 -13.28 -13.33 22.51
CA PHE A 110 -14.71 -13.16 22.79
C PHE A 110 -15.07 -11.71 23.14
N ILE A 111 -14.11 -10.84 23.51
CA ILE A 111 -14.38 -9.43 23.86
C ILE A 111 -13.14 -8.53 23.64
N SER A 112 -12.63 -8.36 22.43
CA SER A 112 -11.62 -7.31 22.21
C SER A 112 -11.88 -6.48 20.96
N SER A 113 -11.93 -5.16 21.17
CA SER A 113 -11.70 -4.15 20.15
C SER A 113 -10.35 -4.47 19.50
N THR A 114 -10.38 -5.04 18.29
CA THR A 114 -9.20 -5.51 17.57
C THR A 114 -8.33 -4.33 17.15
N ARG A 115 -7.38 -3.95 18.02
CA ARG A 115 -6.32 -3.00 17.65
C ARG A 115 -5.51 -3.61 16.51
N ARG A 116 -5.42 -2.90 15.38
CA ARG A 116 -4.64 -3.32 14.20
C ARG A 116 -3.16 -3.06 14.42
N ILE A 117 -2.55 -3.87 15.30
CA ILE A 117 -1.13 -3.79 15.68
C ILE A 117 -0.17 -4.06 14.51
N ASP A 118 -0.68 -4.52 13.37
CA ASP A 118 0.07 -4.77 12.14
C ASP A 118 0.14 -3.54 11.22
N THR A 119 -0.42 -2.38 11.59
CA THR A 119 -0.55 -1.22 10.71
C THR A 119 0.46 -0.11 11.05
N ILE A 120 1.16 0.39 10.04
CA ILE A 120 1.99 1.59 10.03
C ILE A 120 1.24 2.64 9.22
N THR A 121 1.03 3.84 9.78
CA THR A 121 0.39 4.94 9.05
C THR A 121 1.33 6.14 9.00
N ILE A 122 1.58 6.63 7.80
CA ILE A 122 2.35 7.84 7.52
C ILE A 122 1.39 8.90 7.01
N TYR A 123 1.30 10.00 7.73
CA TYR A 123 0.58 11.19 7.33
C TYR A 123 1.57 12.17 6.72
N LEU A 124 1.38 12.48 5.44
CA LEU A 124 2.24 13.42 4.70
C LEU A 124 1.49 14.72 4.42
N PRO A 125 2.09 15.88 4.73
CA PRO A 125 1.53 17.17 4.33
C PRO A 125 1.35 17.26 2.81
N ALA A 126 0.30 17.93 2.36
CA ALA A 126 0.12 18.21 0.94
C ALA A 126 1.31 19.01 0.38
N GLY A 127 1.86 18.56 -0.76
CA GLY A 127 2.97 19.25 -1.44
C GLY A 127 4.37 18.95 -0.90
N SER A 128 4.53 17.99 0.03
CA SER A 128 5.85 17.58 0.52
C SER A 128 6.70 16.95 -0.60
N GLU A 129 7.97 17.34 -0.74
CA GLU A 129 8.90 16.75 -1.73
C GLU A 129 9.63 15.50 -1.21
N VAL A 130 8.88 14.60 -0.58
CA VAL A 130 9.44 13.40 0.05
C VAL A 130 9.53 12.25 -0.98
N SER A 131 10.58 11.45 -0.88
CA SER A 131 10.71 10.15 -1.57
C SER A 131 10.37 9.02 -0.60
N LEU A 132 9.54 8.08 -1.03
CA LEU A 132 9.14 6.92 -0.23
C LEU A 132 9.78 5.65 -0.79
N THR A 133 10.47 4.90 0.07
CA THR A 133 10.92 3.54 -0.21
C THR A 133 10.24 2.57 0.75
N ASN A 134 9.57 1.54 0.24
CA ASN A 134 9.00 0.48 1.06
C ASN A 134 9.44 -0.90 0.56
N LYS A 135 9.88 -1.74 1.49
CA LYS A 135 10.15 -3.16 1.27
C LYS A 135 9.31 -3.95 2.24
N THR A 136 8.57 -4.93 1.73
CA THR A 136 7.73 -5.78 2.55
C THR A 136 7.72 -7.23 2.08
N TYR A 137 7.59 -8.18 3.00
CA TYR A 137 7.50 -9.60 2.65
C TYR A 137 6.06 -10.01 2.34
N GLU A 138 5.13 -9.83 3.27
CA GLU A 138 3.71 -10.20 3.20
C GLU A 138 2.77 -8.98 3.36
N GLY A 139 3.33 -7.81 3.67
CA GLY A 139 2.57 -6.60 3.98
C GLY A 139 1.86 -5.97 2.77
N ARG A 140 0.90 -5.10 3.06
CA ARG A 140 0.22 -4.29 2.03
C ARG A 140 0.72 -2.86 2.10
N LEU A 141 1.12 -2.30 0.96
CA LEU A 141 1.35 -0.86 0.83
C LEU A 141 0.14 -0.20 0.19
N THR A 142 -0.42 0.81 0.84
CA THR A 142 -1.46 1.68 0.29
C THR A 142 -0.98 3.12 0.34
N ILE A 143 -0.99 3.80 -0.80
CA ILE A 143 -0.65 5.22 -0.92
C ILE A 143 -1.87 5.92 -1.54
N ASP A 144 -2.40 6.94 -0.87
CA ASP A 144 -3.61 7.63 -1.31
C ASP A 144 -3.54 9.14 -1.09
N GLY A 145 -3.79 9.90 -2.15
CA GLY A 145 -4.02 11.35 -2.06
C GLY A 145 -2.77 12.19 -1.80
N VAL A 146 -1.56 11.65 -1.96
CA VAL A 146 -0.31 12.34 -1.61
C VAL A 146 0.50 12.77 -2.84
N SER A 147 1.32 13.81 -2.65
CA SER A 147 2.35 14.22 -3.61
C SER A 147 3.71 13.78 -3.11
N LEU A 148 4.47 13.06 -3.94
CA LEU A 148 5.80 12.53 -3.63
C LEU A 148 6.76 12.83 -4.79
N ASN A 149 8.07 12.91 -4.51
CA ASN A 149 9.06 13.00 -5.58
C ASN A 149 9.23 11.64 -6.28
N ARG A 150 9.47 10.60 -5.48
CA ARG A 150 9.67 9.24 -5.96
C ARG A 150 8.97 8.22 -5.06
N ILE A 151 8.38 7.21 -5.67
CA ILE A 151 7.84 6.04 -4.98
C ILE A 151 8.64 4.82 -5.44
N THR A 152 9.25 4.12 -4.50
CA THR A 152 9.91 2.84 -4.73
C THR A 152 9.33 1.81 -3.78
N ALA A 153 8.69 0.76 -4.31
CA ALA A 153 8.06 -0.25 -3.47
C ALA A 153 8.40 -1.66 -3.97
N SER A 154 8.78 -2.54 -3.04
CA SER A 154 9.02 -3.96 -3.33
C SER A 154 8.25 -4.84 -2.36
N SER A 155 7.51 -5.81 -2.89
CA SER A 155 6.73 -6.76 -2.11
C SER A 155 6.93 -8.19 -2.60
N ILE A 156 7.17 -9.15 -1.69
CA ILE A 156 7.31 -10.55 -2.09
C ILE A 156 5.94 -11.21 -2.28
N ASN A 157 5.07 -11.20 -1.28
CA ASN A 157 3.75 -11.86 -1.27
C ASN A 157 2.62 -10.89 -0.89
N GLY A 158 2.86 -9.59 -0.99
CA GLY A 158 1.94 -8.54 -0.57
C GLY A 158 1.32 -7.78 -1.74
N ALA A 159 0.46 -6.82 -1.41
CA ALA A 159 -0.21 -5.98 -2.42
C ALA A 159 0.28 -4.54 -2.33
N ILE A 160 0.41 -3.89 -3.49
CA ILE A 160 0.76 -2.48 -3.61
C ILE A 160 -0.42 -1.76 -4.27
N THR A 161 -0.97 -0.75 -3.61
CA THR A 161 -2.06 0.08 -4.13
C THR A 161 -1.66 1.55 -4.07
N ILE A 162 -1.68 2.23 -5.21
CA ILE A 162 -1.37 3.66 -5.33
C ILE A 162 -2.53 4.33 -6.05
N ARG A 163 -3.17 5.31 -5.40
CA ARG A 163 -4.30 6.01 -6.00
C ARG A 163 -4.33 7.50 -5.68
N ASN A 164 -4.86 8.31 -6.59
CA ASN A 164 -5.01 9.76 -6.39
C ASN A 164 -3.70 10.48 -6.01
N CYS A 165 -2.55 10.00 -6.48
CA CYS A 165 -1.24 10.53 -6.12
C CYS A 165 -0.60 11.29 -7.27
N ARG A 166 0.28 12.24 -6.92
CA ARG A 166 1.22 12.87 -7.85
C ARG A 166 2.63 12.41 -7.51
N ALA A 167 3.34 11.83 -8.46
CA ALA A 167 4.72 11.37 -8.25
C ALA A 167 5.62 11.76 -9.41
N GLY A 168 6.87 12.16 -9.19
CA GLY A 168 7.82 12.34 -10.30
C GLY A 168 8.12 11.00 -10.98
N SER A 169 8.42 9.97 -10.19
CA SER A 169 8.68 8.61 -10.67
C SER A 169 8.10 7.53 -9.75
N ILE A 170 7.71 6.42 -10.36
CA ILE A 170 7.17 5.24 -9.69
C ILE A 170 8.00 4.02 -10.10
N ASP A 171 8.45 3.23 -9.13
CA ASP A 171 9.23 2.00 -9.32
C ASP A 171 8.68 0.91 -8.40
N LEU A 172 7.90 -0.02 -8.95
CA LEU A 172 7.18 -1.04 -8.19
C LEU A 172 7.65 -2.43 -8.62
N ASN A 173 7.97 -3.27 -7.65
CA ASN A 173 8.36 -4.64 -7.88
C ASN A 173 7.55 -5.60 -7.00
N THR A 174 6.94 -6.62 -7.58
CA THR A 174 6.29 -7.69 -6.83
C THR A 174 6.66 -9.08 -7.32
N ASN A 175 6.84 -10.04 -6.40
CA ASN A 175 7.04 -11.43 -6.77
C ASN A 175 5.71 -12.19 -6.92
N SER A 176 4.84 -12.16 -5.91
CA SER A 176 3.55 -12.85 -5.88
C SER A 176 2.47 -11.98 -5.23
N GLY A 177 2.02 -10.98 -5.97
CA GLY A 177 1.20 -9.91 -5.41
C GLY A 177 0.36 -9.18 -6.44
N GLU A 178 -0.51 -8.32 -5.93
CA GLU A 178 -1.31 -7.44 -6.78
C GLU A 178 -0.74 -6.01 -6.72
N VAL A 179 -0.55 -5.41 -7.89
CA VAL A 179 -0.17 -4.00 -8.04
C VAL A 179 -1.34 -3.28 -8.70
N ASN A 180 -1.92 -2.30 -8.00
CA ASN A 180 -2.99 -1.46 -8.50
C ASN A 180 -2.57 0.00 -8.48
N VAL A 181 -2.52 0.63 -9.65
CA VAL A 181 -2.15 2.05 -9.83
C VAL A 181 -3.29 2.75 -10.56
N SER A 182 -4.04 3.63 -9.89
CA SER A 182 -5.19 4.31 -10.52
C SER A 182 -5.27 5.80 -10.23
N ASP A 183 -5.69 6.58 -11.23
CA ASP A 183 -5.99 8.01 -11.05
C ASP A 183 -4.76 8.78 -10.50
N ASN A 184 -3.57 8.49 -11.03
CA ASN A 184 -2.30 9.09 -10.60
C ASN A 184 -1.67 9.90 -11.72
N VAL A 185 -0.92 10.94 -11.35
CA VAL A 185 -0.14 11.77 -12.29
C VAL A 185 1.35 11.54 -12.02
N PHE A 186 2.08 11.08 -13.03
CA PHE A 186 3.52 10.83 -12.92
C PHE A 186 4.25 10.97 -14.25
N SER A 187 5.58 11.15 -14.22
CA SER A 187 6.36 11.27 -15.46
C SER A 187 6.88 9.92 -15.94
N ASN A 188 7.34 9.08 -15.02
CA ASN A 188 7.92 7.78 -15.33
C ASN A 188 7.35 6.70 -14.39
N ALA A 189 6.99 5.55 -14.94
CA ALA A 189 6.61 4.37 -14.15
C ALA A 189 7.30 3.11 -14.66
N VAL A 190 8.01 2.44 -13.76
CA VAL A 190 8.55 1.10 -13.94
C VAL A 190 7.79 0.16 -13.00
N ILE A 191 7.14 -0.86 -13.54
CA ILE A 191 6.38 -1.82 -12.75
C ILE A 191 6.75 -3.23 -13.19
N GLN A 192 7.19 -4.05 -12.25
CA GLN A 192 7.62 -5.42 -12.49
C GLN A 192 6.85 -6.37 -11.58
N GLY A 193 6.26 -7.42 -12.16
CA GLY A 193 5.58 -8.48 -11.43
C GLY A 193 6.05 -9.85 -11.90
N VAL A 194 6.36 -10.79 -11.00
CA VAL A 194 6.68 -12.16 -11.42
C VAL A 194 5.38 -12.96 -11.57
N THR A 195 4.57 -13.03 -10.53
CA THR A 195 3.27 -13.68 -10.47
C THR A 195 2.25 -12.73 -9.84
N GLY A 196 0.99 -12.84 -10.26
CA GLY A 196 -0.09 -11.97 -9.77
C GLY A 196 -0.63 -11.03 -10.84
N LYS A 197 -1.20 -9.91 -10.40
CA LYS A 197 -1.94 -8.99 -11.29
C LYS A 197 -1.41 -7.58 -11.17
N VAL A 198 -1.12 -6.96 -12.32
CA VAL A 198 -0.78 -5.55 -12.43
C VAL A 198 -1.93 -4.85 -13.15
N THR A 199 -2.64 -3.98 -12.43
CA THR A 199 -3.68 -3.12 -12.98
C THR A 199 -3.22 -1.68 -12.92
N MET A 200 -3.28 -0.99 -14.06
CA MET A 200 -3.04 0.44 -14.18
C MET A 200 -4.26 1.12 -14.81
N LYS A 201 -4.68 2.23 -14.25
CA LYS A 201 -5.74 3.08 -14.80
C LYS A 201 -5.21 4.51 -14.88
N ILE A 202 -4.97 4.95 -16.10
CA ILE A 202 -4.53 6.29 -16.47
C ILE A 202 -5.74 7.00 -17.06
N THR A 203 -6.14 8.10 -16.44
CA THR A 203 -7.26 8.93 -16.89
C THR A 203 -6.86 9.93 -17.98
N ASP A 204 -5.59 10.33 -18.00
CA ASP A 204 -5.06 11.26 -18.99
C ASP A 204 -4.56 10.52 -20.25
N SER A 205 -4.05 11.27 -21.23
CA SER A 205 -3.43 10.67 -22.42
C SER A 205 -2.18 9.86 -22.05
N LEU A 206 -2.11 8.62 -22.53
CA LEU A 206 -0.93 7.75 -22.37
C LEU A 206 0.35 8.37 -22.91
N ALA A 207 0.26 9.26 -23.91
CA ALA A 207 1.37 10.03 -24.46
C ALA A 207 2.06 10.97 -23.45
N LEU A 208 1.49 11.14 -22.25
CA LEU A 208 2.07 11.95 -21.18
C LEU A 208 3.13 11.22 -20.35
N TYR A 209 3.25 9.91 -20.50
CA TYR A 209 3.98 9.03 -19.57
C TYR A 209 5.06 8.21 -20.27
N ASN A 210 6.16 7.97 -19.56
CA ASN A 210 7.10 6.90 -19.89
C ASN A 210 6.78 5.67 -19.06
N LEU A 211 6.29 4.61 -19.71
CA LEU A 211 5.79 3.40 -19.03
C LEU A 211 6.63 2.19 -19.41
N ASN A 212 7.16 1.49 -18.41
CA ASN A 212 7.79 0.19 -18.58
C ASN A 212 7.16 -0.80 -17.59
N ILE A 213 6.23 -1.62 -18.08
CA ILE A 213 5.49 -2.57 -17.27
C ILE A 213 5.79 -3.99 -17.76
N ARG A 214 6.30 -4.83 -16.86
CA ARG A 214 6.68 -6.20 -17.16
C ARG A 214 6.01 -7.17 -16.20
N THR A 215 5.45 -8.26 -16.74
CA THR A 215 5.03 -9.43 -15.96
C THR A 215 5.65 -10.72 -16.47
N GLU A 216 5.98 -11.69 -15.62
CA GLU A 216 6.47 -12.99 -16.11
C GLU A 216 5.34 -14.01 -16.28
N ASN A 217 4.62 -14.31 -15.21
CA ASN A 217 3.54 -15.29 -15.13
C ASN A 217 2.27 -14.65 -14.51
N GLY A 218 1.97 -13.41 -14.90
CA GLY A 218 0.91 -12.59 -14.30
C GLY A 218 -0.06 -12.01 -15.34
N PHE A 219 -1.03 -11.23 -14.87
CA PHE A 219 -1.97 -10.50 -15.73
C PHE A 219 -1.64 -9.02 -15.70
N LEU A 220 -1.59 -8.39 -16.88
CA LEU A 220 -1.37 -6.95 -17.02
C LEU A 220 -2.60 -6.32 -17.65
N THR A 221 -3.14 -5.28 -17.02
CA THR A 221 -4.29 -4.52 -17.53
C THR A 221 -4.01 -3.03 -17.40
N VAL A 222 -4.14 -2.30 -18.51
CA VAL A 222 -4.06 -0.83 -18.57
C VAL A 222 -5.38 -0.28 -19.12
N ASN A 223 -5.98 0.68 -18.43
CA ASN A 223 -7.22 1.38 -18.82
C ASN A 223 -8.47 0.50 -19.01
N ASN A 224 -8.52 -0.61 -18.27
CA ASN A 224 -9.75 -1.34 -17.97
C ASN A 224 -10.49 -2.02 -19.13
N GLU A 225 -9.86 -2.29 -20.27
CA GLU A 225 -10.39 -3.27 -21.23
C GLU A 225 -9.66 -4.61 -21.14
N ARG A 226 -10.13 -5.59 -21.91
CA ARG A 226 -9.45 -6.87 -22.19
C ARG A 226 -9.15 -6.94 -23.69
N VAL A 227 -7.92 -6.61 -24.09
CA VAL A 227 -7.43 -6.94 -25.43
C VAL A 227 -6.98 -8.39 -25.42
N ARG A 228 -7.56 -9.17 -26.32
CA ARG A 228 -7.14 -10.54 -26.59
C ARG A 228 -5.82 -10.46 -27.35
N VAL A 229 -4.74 -10.84 -26.68
CA VAL A 229 -3.44 -10.97 -27.32
C VAL A 229 -3.46 -12.16 -28.28
N VAL A 230 -3.00 -11.91 -29.52
CA VAL A 230 -2.61 -12.96 -30.46
C VAL A 230 -1.21 -13.42 -30.07
N VAL A 231 -1.10 -14.69 -29.72
CA VAL A 231 0.16 -15.37 -29.44
C VAL A 231 0.91 -15.50 -30.76
N ASP A 232 2.08 -14.86 -30.89
CA ASP A 232 3.04 -15.29 -31.91
C ASP A 232 3.91 -16.38 -31.28
N GLU A 233 4.01 -17.49 -31.99
CA GLU A 233 4.59 -18.73 -31.47
C GLU A 233 6.11 -18.57 -31.29
N GLN A 234 6.53 -18.04 -30.14
CA GLN A 234 7.59 -18.51 -29.24
C GLN A 234 7.51 -17.75 -27.90
N GLU A 235 6.62 -18.22 -27.01
CA GLU A 235 6.51 -17.96 -25.55
C GLU A 235 6.84 -16.56 -24.97
N THR A 236 6.69 -15.45 -25.71
CA THR A 236 6.71 -14.10 -25.12
C THR A 236 5.76 -13.18 -25.89
N VAL A 237 4.83 -12.57 -25.17
CA VAL A 237 4.01 -11.48 -25.70
C VAL A 237 4.71 -10.17 -25.36
N VAL A 238 5.33 -9.54 -26.36
CA VAL A 238 5.84 -8.17 -26.24
C VAL A 238 4.90 -7.25 -27.02
N ASN A 239 4.15 -6.41 -26.32
CA ASN A 239 3.39 -5.33 -26.96
C ASN A 239 4.16 -4.03 -26.74
N TYR A 240 4.64 -3.46 -27.84
CA TYR A 240 5.32 -2.17 -27.87
C TYR A 240 4.41 -1.13 -28.48
N MET A 241 4.23 0.00 -27.80
CA MET A 241 3.56 1.17 -28.35
C MET A 241 4.49 2.37 -28.18
N GLU A 242 4.99 2.87 -29.29
CA GLU A 242 5.74 4.13 -29.32
C GLU A 242 4.77 5.23 -29.70
N VAL A 243 4.66 6.25 -28.84
CA VAL A 243 3.82 7.41 -29.13
C VAL A 243 4.77 8.57 -29.37
N GLU A 244 5.10 8.80 -30.63
CA GLU A 244 5.93 9.91 -31.05
C GLU A 244 5.05 11.16 -31.20
N ARG A 245 5.32 12.21 -30.39
CA ARG A 245 4.71 13.54 -30.53
C ARG A 245 5.85 14.52 -30.74
N GLU A 246 5.71 15.44 -31.70
CA GLU A 246 6.78 16.38 -32.10
C GLU A 246 7.56 16.93 -30.89
N GLY A 247 8.83 16.56 -30.79
CA GLY A 247 9.78 17.07 -29.80
C GLY A 247 9.85 16.35 -28.45
N VAL A 248 9.05 15.31 -28.18
CA VAL A 248 9.17 14.48 -26.96
C VAL A 248 8.98 13.00 -27.29
N GLU A 249 10.08 12.24 -27.30
CA GLU A 249 10.05 10.78 -27.41
C GLU A 249 9.53 10.19 -26.09
N ARG A 250 8.30 9.64 -26.10
CA ARG A 250 7.74 8.89 -24.98
C ARG A 250 7.41 7.47 -25.42
N SER A 251 7.92 6.48 -24.67
CA SER A 251 7.74 5.07 -24.99
C SER A 251 6.89 4.35 -23.95
N ILE A 252 6.01 3.47 -24.44
CA ILE A 252 5.22 2.55 -23.62
C ILE A 252 5.65 1.14 -23.98
N LYS A 253 6.34 0.51 -23.04
CA LYS A 253 6.81 -0.87 -23.16
C LYS A 253 6.02 -1.77 -22.23
N LEU A 254 5.24 -2.68 -22.79
CA LEU A 254 4.51 -3.71 -22.05
C LEU A 254 5.09 -5.09 -22.42
N THR A 255 5.53 -5.86 -21.43
CA THR A 255 6.17 -7.16 -21.69
C THR A 255 5.57 -8.24 -20.81
N SER A 256 5.18 -9.36 -21.40
CA SER A 256 4.65 -10.52 -20.69
C SER A 256 5.23 -11.84 -21.24
N PHE A 257 5.80 -12.69 -20.38
CA PHE A 257 6.36 -13.98 -20.82
C PHE A 257 5.27 -15.05 -20.98
N ARG A 258 4.45 -15.27 -19.96
CA ARG A 258 3.38 -16.30 -19.91
C ARG A 258 2.05 -15.76 -19.40
N GLY A 259 1.84 -14.46 -19.56
CA GLY A 259 0.69 -13.72 -19.06
C GLY A 259 -0.08 -12.98 -20.14
N ASN A 260 -1.32 -12.57 -19.84
CA ASN A 260 -2.13 -11.77 -20.75
C ASN A 260 -1.86 -10.28 -20.56
N ILE A 261 -1.68 -9.55 -21.66
CA ILE A 261 -1.64 -8.08 -21.70
C ILE A 261 -2.98 -7.57 -22.20
N SER A 262 -3.51 -6.53 -21.56
CA SER A 262 -4.65 -5.79 -22.08
C SER A 262 -4.42 -4.28 -22.02
N LEU A 263 -4.73 -3.58 -23.11
CA LEU A 263 -4.57 -2.13 -23.25
C LEU A 263 -5.76 -1.52 -23.99
N ALA A 264 -6.43 -0.55 -23.37
CA ALA A 264 -7.36 0.36 -24.04
C ALA A 264 -6.71 1.74 -24.19
N SER A 265 -6.79 2.36 -25.37
CA SER A 265 -6.57 3.80 -25.51
C SER A 265 -7.92 4.50 -25.69
N ASN A 266 -8.16 5.54 -24.88
CA ASN A 266 -9.26 6.49 -25.12
C ASN A 266 -8.77 7.59 -26.08
N GLU A 267 -8.17 7.21 -27.21
CA GLU A 267 -7.91 8.19 -28.26
C GLU A 267 -9.17 8.33 -29.12
N GLU A 268 -9.87 9.45 -28.96
CA GLU A 268 -10.78 9.92 -29.99
C GLU A 268 -9.96 10.03 -31.28
N ALA A 269 -10.30 9.20 -32.28
CA ALA A 269 -9.69 9.25 -33.58
C ALA A 269 -9.84 10.68 -34.14
N VAL A 270 -8.74 11.42 -34.22
CA VAL A 270 -8.68 12.68 -34.97
C VAL A 270 -8.85 12.30 -36.43
N ASN A 271 -10.07 12.42 -36.93
CA ASN A 271 -10.46 12.12 -38.30
C ASN A 271 -9.91 13.24 -39.21
N ASN A 272 -8.62 13.16 -39.55
CA ASN A 272 -8.02 13.98 -40.61
C ASN A 272 -8.34 13.33 -41.96
N ASN A 273 -9.59 13.48 -42.41
CA ASN A 273 -9.97 13.19 -43.78
C ASN A 273 -11.01 14.21 -44.23
N GLU A 274 -10.54 15.34 -44.75
CA GLU A 274 -11.23 16.06 -45.82
C GLU A 274 -10.23 16.98 -46.54
N GLU A 275 -9.46 16.38 -47.44
CA GLU A 275 -9.07 17.05 -48.67
C GLU A 275 -8.91 16.00 -49.78
N PRO A 276 -9.66 16.11 -50.87
CA PRO A 276 -9.14 15.68 -52.15
C PRO A 276 -8.93 16.89 -53.07
N ALA A 277 -7.84 16.76 -53.79
CA ALA A 277 -7.32 17.65 -54.80
C ALA A 277 -8.32 17.94 -55.93
N GLY A 278 -8.05 19.03 -56.63
CA GLY A 278 -8.92 19.61 -57.64
C GLY A 278 -9.14 18.76 -58.88
N GLU A 279 -10.18 19.17 -59.61
CA GLU A 279 -10.35 18.85 -61.01
C GLU A 279 -10.55 20.16 -61.77
N ASN A 280 -9.77 20.25 -62.85
CA ASN A 280 -9.53 21.40 -63.69
C ASN A 280 -10.32 21.14 -64.98
N GLU A 281 -11.40 21.88 -65.23
CA GLU A 281 -11.99 21.95 -66.55
C GLU A 281 -12.23 23.41 -66.92
N GLY A 282 -11.43 23.89 -67.87
CA GLY A 282 -11.75 25.10 -68.61
C GLY A 282 -12.80 24.79 -69.68
N VAL A 283 -13.74 25.71 -69.86
CA VAL A 283 -14.50 25.86 -71.10
C VAL A 283 -14.60 27.35 -71.43
N GLN A 284 -14.24 27.65 -72.67
CA GLN A 284 -14.34 28.93 -73.36
C GLN A 284 -15.80 29.36 -73.54
N GLU A 285 -16.11 30.64 -73.31
CA GLU A 285 -16.53 31.65 -74.32
C GLU A 285 -16.69 33.02 -73.65
#